data_AF-A0A803QFS9-F1
#
_entry.id   AF-A0A803QFS9-F1
#
_cell.length_a   1.000
_cell.length_b   1.000
_cell.length_c   1.000
_cell.angle_alpha   90.00
_cell.angle_beta   90.00
_cell.angle_gamma   90.00
#
_symmetry.space_group_name_H-M   'P 1'
#
loop_
_entity.id
_entity.type
_entity.pdbx_description
1 polymer ?
#
loop_
_entity_poly.entity_id
_entity_poly.type
_entity_poly.pdbx_seq_one_letter_code
_entity_poly.pdbx_strand_id
1 'polypeptide(L)'
;MLMNFTRFVIQKENLCLYGHPNESWDVALPAEEVPPELPEPALGINFARDGMNRKDWLSLVAVHSDSWLLSVAFYFGARLNRNERKRLFSMINDLPTVFEVVTERKPIKEKPSIDSGSKSRGSTKRSNDGQVKSNPKLADESFEEDEDEHSETLCGSCGGNYNADEFWIGCDICEKWFHGKCVKITPAKAESIKQYKCPSCSMKRGRQ
;
A
#
# COMPACT_ATOMS: atom_id res chain seq x y z
N MET A 1 -24.67 -5.13 7.48
CA MET A 1 -24.22 -4.85 8.86
C MET A 1 -22.95 -4.02 8.76
N LEU A 2 -23.11 -2.70 8.80
CA LEU A 2 -22.01 -1.73 8.79
C LEU A 2 -21.76 -1.36 10.25
N MET A 3 -20.79 -2.01 10.89
CA MET A 3 -20.35 -1.59 12.21
C MET A 3 -18.90 -1.10 12.11
N ASN A 4 -18.77 0.21 12.40
CA ASN A 4 -17.59 0.87 12.99
C ASN A 4 -16.40 1.24 12.08
N PHE A 5 -16.63 2.17 11.14
CA PHE A 5 -15.54 2.99 10.58
C PHE A 5 -15.25 4.27 11.39
N THR A 6 -16.01 4.55 12.45
CA THR A 6 -15.98 5.83 13.19
C THR A 6 -15.21 5.78 14.51
N ARG A 7 -14.08 5.07 14.54
CA ARG A 7 -13.14 5.17 15.68
C ARG A 7 -11.70 5.32 15.21
N PHE A 8 -11.48 6.14 14.18
CA PHE A 8 -10.16 6.70 13.89
C PHE A 8 -9.94 7.91 14.80
N VAL A 9 -9.51 7.62 16.03
CA VAL A 9 -8.80 8.61 16.83
C VAL A 9 -7.52 8.91 16.06
N ILE A 10 -7.28 10.19 15.78
CA ILE A 10 -6.00 10.69 15.32
C ILE A 10 -5.00 10.41 16.45
N GLN A 11 -4.34 9.25 16.41
CA GLN A 11 -3.10 9.01 17.12
C GLN A 11 -2.04 8.77 16.05
N LYS A 12 -0.91 9.46 16.23
CA LYS A 12 0.29 9.51 15.38
C LYS A 12 1.03 8.16 15.35
N GLU A 13 0.30 7.06 15.43
CA GLU A 13 0.87 5.73 15.55
C GLU A 13 0.87 5.05 14.19
N ASN A 14 1.95 4.34 13.90
CA ASN A 14 2.16 3.75 12.60
C ASN A 14 1.38 2.43 12.54
N LEU A 15 0.29 2.40 11.78
CA LEU A 15 -0.58 1.23 11.69
C LEU A 15 -0.14 0.29 10.56
N CYS A 16 -0.42 -1.00 10.75
CA CYS A 16 -0.22 -2.07 9.78
C CYS A 16 -1.58 -2.69 9.39
N LEU A 17 -1.65 -3.34 8.23
CA LEU A 17 -2.79 -4.17 7.83
C LEU A 17 -2.41 -5.64 7.99
N TYR A 18 -3.16 -6.37 8.82
CA TYR A 18 -2.99 -7.80 9.06
C TYR A 18 -4.10 -8.60 8.40
N GLY A 19 -3.73 -9.72 7.77
CA GLY A 19 -4.64 -10.74 7.26
C GLY A 19 -4.46 -12.06 8.03
N HIS A 20 -5.56 -12.69 8.40
CA HIS A 20 -5.59 -13.91 9.20
C HIS A 20 -6.00 -15.13 8.37
N PRO A 21 -5.55 -16.35 8.75
CA PRO A 21 -5.92 -17.58 8.04
C PRO A 21 -7.42 -17.91 8.03
N ASN A 22 -8.20 -17.30 8.92
CA ASN A 22 -9.67 -17.42 8.99
C ASN A 22 -10.39 -16.43 8.05
N GLU A 23 -9.68 -15.84 7.10
CA GLU A 23 -10.17 -14.84 6.13
C GLU A 23 -10.60 -13.50 6.76
N SER A 24 -10.30 -13.27 8.04
CA SER A 24 -10.48 -11.97 8.69
C SER A 24 -9.24 -11.09 8.51
N TRP A 25 -9.42 -9.79 8.73
CA TRP A 25 -8.35 -8.79 8.68
C TRP A 25 -8.59 -7.73 9.74
N ASP A 26 -7.51 -7.06 10.16
CA ASP A 26 -7.57 -5.93 11.07
C ASP A 26 -6.44 -4.92 10.78
N VAL A 27 -6.64 -3.70 11.26
CA VAL A 27 -5.64 -2.63 11.22
C VAL A 27 -5.23 -2.34 12.65
N ALA A 28 -3.97 -2.62 12.96
CA ALA A 28 -3.43 -2.59 14.31
C ALA A 28 -2.00 -2.04 14.35
N LEU A 29 -1.50 -1.80 15.56
CA LEU A 29 -0.08 -1.48 15.79
C LEU A 29 0.80 -2.70 15.47
N PRO A 30 2.08 -2.49 15.12
CA PRO A 30 3.04 -3.58 14.98
C PRO A 30 3.14 -4.39 16.27
N ALA A 31 3.59 -5.65 16.16
CA ALA A 31 3.79 -6.48 17.34
C ALA A 31 4.77 -5.82 18.33
N GLU A 32 4.41 -5.84 19.62
CA GLU A 32 5.24 -5.30 20.69
C GLU A 32 6.41 -6.23 21.04
N GLU A 33 6.31 -7.52 20.69
CA GLU A 33 7.31 -8.54 21.00
C GLU A 33 8.53 -8.46 20.07
N VAL A 34 9.73 -8.58 20.64
CA VAL A 34 11.00 -8.49 19.92
C VAL A 34 11.85 -9.75 20.15
N PRO A 35 12.17 -10.54 19.10
CA PRO A 35 11.71 -10.41 17.72
C PRO A 35 10.27 -10.94 17.55
N PRO A 36 9.50 -10.40 16.59
CA PRO A 36 8.16 -10.91 16.29
C PRO A 36 8.22 -12.34 15.73
N GLU A 37 7.16 -13.11 15.98
CA GLU A 37 7.07 -14.50 15.52
C GLU A 37 6.89 -14.64 14.01
N LEU A 38 6.33 -13.63 13.33
CA LEU A 38 6.09 -13.60 11.90
C LEU A 38 6.72 -12.35 11.27
N PRO A 39 6.99 -12.36 9.95
CA PRO A 39 7.34 -11.14 9.24
C PRO A 39 6.28 -10.05 9.46
N GLU A 40 6.73 -8.82 9.71
CA GLU A 40 5.82 -7.68 9.92
C GLU A 40 5.30 -7.10 8.59
N PRO A 41 4.05 -6.63 8.52
CA PRO A 41 3.52 -5.91 7.36
C PRO A 41 4.14 -4.52 7.23
N ALA A 42 3.79 -3.81 6.15
CA ALA A 42 4.20 -2.43 5.98
C ALA A 42 3.63 -1.54 7.09
N LEU A 43 4.54 -0.81 7.74
CA LEU A 43 4.25 0.05 8.87
C LEU A 43 3.85 1.45 8.40
N GLY A 44 2.81 2.03 9.01
CA GLY A 44 2.41 3.41 8.75
C GLY A 44 1.55 3.60 7.51
N ILE A 45 0.74 2.61 7.14
CA ILE A 45 -0.18 2.71 5.98
C ILE A 45 -1.16 3.88 6.10
N ASN A 46 -1.38 4.37 7.32
CA ASN A 46 -2.26 5.50 7.64
C ASN A 46 -1.66 6.88 7.31
N PHE A 47 -0.34 7.03 7.14
CA PHE A 47 0.26 8.36 6.88
C PHE A 47 0.03 8.85 5.45
N ALA A 48 0.20 7.98 4.47
CA ALA A 48 0.03 8.32 3.07
C ALA A 48 -1.45 8.47 2.65
N ARG A 49 -2.38 8.05 3.52
CA ARG A 49 -3.81 7.92 3.18
C ARG A 49 -4.44 9.24 2.75
N ASP A 50 -4.19 10.31 3.50
CA ASP A 50 -4.87 11.59 3.31
C ASP A 50 -4.11 12.51 2.34
N GLY A 51 -2.89 12.14 1.96
CA GLY A 51 -2.03 12.87 1.00
C GLY A 51 -2.00 12.28 -0.42
N MET A 52 -2.80 11.25 -0.70
CA MET A 52 -2.78 10.50 -1.95
C MET A 52 -4.21 10.22 -2.44
N ASN A 53 -4.40 10.07 -3.76
CA ASN A 53 -5.66 9.58 -4.28
C ASN A 53 -6.01 8.23 -3.65
N ARG A 54 -7.28 8.05 -3.26
CA ARG A 54 -7.74 6.81 -2.61
C ARG A 54 -7.39 5.54 -3.40
N LYS A 55 -7.49 5.57 -4.74
CA LYS A 55 -7.16 4.41 -5.58
C LYS A 55 -5.68 4.09 -5.54
N ASP A 56 -4.83 5.11 -5.57
CA ASP A 56 -3.38 4.94 -5.51
C ASP A 56 -2.95 4.47 -4.12
N TRP A 57 -3.58 5.00 -3.06
CA TRP A 57 -3.35 4.53 -1.69
C TRP A 57 -3.75 3.06 -1.50
N LEU A 58 -4.93 2.66 -1.99
CA LEU A 58 -5.36 1.27 -1.95
C LEU A 58 -4.42 0.36 -2.75
N SER A 59 -3.93 0.84 -3.89
CA SER A 59 -2.97 0.12 -4.73
C SER A 59 -1.63 -0.06 -4.02
N LEU A 60 -1.15 0.97 -3.33
CA LEU A 60 0.07 0.92 -2.51
C LEU A 60 -0.06 -0.10 -1.38
N VAL A 61 -1.16 -0.04 -0.62
CA VAL A 61 -1.45 -1.01 0.45
C VAL A 61 -1.52 -2.43 -0.11
N ALA A 62 -2.11 -2.61 -1.29
CA ALA A 62 -2.20 -3.91 -1.95
C ALA A 62 -0.82 -4.50 -2.30
N VAL A 63 0.09 -3.72 -2.90
CA VAL A 63 1.46 -4.17 -3.23
C VAL A 63 2.24 -4.57 -1.98
N HIS A 64 2.11 -3.79 -0.91
CA HIS A 64 2.73 -4.13 0.37
C HIS A 64 2.14 -5.39 0.99
N SER A 65 0.82 -5.58 0.88
CA SER A 65 0.13 -6.79 1.35
C SER A 65 0.59 -8.03 0.57
N ASP A 66 0.72 -7.94 -0.75
CA ASP A 66 1.23 -9.03 -1.61
C ASP A 66 2.65 -9.45 -1.18
N SER A 67 3.52 -8.48 -0.94
CA SER A 67 4.90 -8.72 -0.48
C SER A 67 4.93 -9.38 0.90
N TRP A 68 4.06 -8.92 1.82
CA TRP A 68 3.96 -9.47 3.16
C TRP A 68 3.44 -10.91 3.16
N LEU A 69 2.38 -11.21 2.40
CA LEU A 69 1.84 -12.57 2.26
C LEU A 69 2.88 -13.55 1.72
N LEU A 70 3.68 -13.12 0.73
CA LEU A 70 4.78 -13.92 0.21
C LEU A 70 5.83 -14.19 1.30
N SER A 71 6.20 -13.17 2.08
CA SER A 71 7.13 -13.30 3.20
C SER A 71 6.63 -14.30 4.24
N VAL A 72 5.37 -14.18 4.69
CA VAL A 72 4.75 -15.11 5.66
C VAL A 72 4.70 -16.53 5.11
N ALA A 73 4.32 -16.71 3.84
CA ALA A 73 4.28 -18.04 3.21
C ALA A 73 5.65 -18.72 3.22
N PHE A 74 6.72 -17.97 2.89
CA PHE A 74 8.09 -18.50 2.87
C PHE A 74 8.73 -18.59 4.25
N TYR A 75 8.25 -17.82 5.24
CA TYR A 75 8.61 -17.99 6.64
C TYR A 75 8.16 -19.36 7.15
N PHE A 76 6.88 -19.72 6.98
CA PHE A 76 6.40 -21.07 7.29
C PHE A 76 7.03 -22.14 6.38
N GLY A 77 7.35 -21.76 5.14
CA GLY A 77 8.05 -22.57 4.17
C GLY A 77 9.56 -22.72 4.38
N ALA A 78 10.15 -22.21 5.47
CA ALA A 78 11.60 -22.15 5.65
C ALA A 78 12.29 -23.53 5.58
N ARG A 79 11.58 -24.60 6.00
CA ARG A 79 12.09 -25.98 5.98
C ARG A 79 11.80 -26.73 4.68
N LEU A 80 11.05 -26.14 3.75
CA LEU A 80 10.75 -26.75 2.46
C LEU A 80 12.02 -26.87 1.61
N ASN A 81 12.13 -27.94 0.83
CA ASN A 81 13.21 -28.11 -0.14
C ASN A 81 12.99 -27.24 -1.41
N ARG A 82 13.96 -27.25 -2.33
CA ARG A 82 13.90 -26.44 -3.56
C ARG A 82 12.64 -26.69 -4.39
N ASN A 83 12.21 -27.95 -4.53
CA ASN A 83 11.06 -28.30 -5.37
C ASN A 83 9.74 -27.92 -4.70
N GLU A 84 9.65 -28.10 -3.38
CA GLU A 84 8.49 -27.69 -2.59
C GLU A 84 8.33 -26.16 -2.59
N ARG A 85 9.41 -25.41 -2.46
CA ARG A 85 9.40 -23.94 -2.59
C ARG A 85 8.91 -23.48 -3.96
N LYS A 86 9.33 -24.16 -5.04
CA LYS A 86 8.83 -23.91 -6.39
C LYS A 86 7.34 -24.21 -6.52
N ARG A 87 6.87 -25.32 -5.94
CA ARG A 87 5.45 -25.69 -5.95
C ARG A 87 4.61 -24.67 -5.18
N LEU A 88 5.06 -24.25 -3.99
CA LEU A 88 4.41 -23.21 -3.20
C LEU A 88 4.31 -21.91 -4.00
N PHE A 89 5.40 -21.45 -4.60
CA PHE A 89 5.42 -20.25 -5.43
C PHE A 89 4.47 -20.36 -6.63
N SER A 90 4.42 -21.52 -7.30
CA SER A 90 3.49 -21.74 -8.41
C SER A 90 2.04 -21.62 -7.95
N MET A 91 1.69 -22.25 -6.82
CA MET A 91 0.33 -22.19 -6.28
C MET A 91 -0.09 -20.77 -5.88
N ILE A 92 0.85 -19.97 -5.33
CA ILE A 92 0.60 -18.57 -5.00
C ILE A 92 0.34 -17.75 -6.27
N ASN A 93 1.16 -17.93 -7.32
CA ASN A 93 1.01 -17.18 -8.59
C ASN A 93 -0.12 -17.66 -9.50
N ASP A 94 -0.77 -18.79 -9.19
CA ASP A 94 -1.99 -19.21 -9.88
C ASP A 94 -3.20 -18.34 -9.47
N LEU A 95 -3.07 -17.53 -8.41
CA LEU A 95 -4.05 -16.55 -7.94
C LEU A 95 -3.68 -15.14 -8.41
N PRO A 96 -4.66 -14.26 -8.69
CA PRO A 96 -4.37 -12.86 -8.92
C PRO A 96 -3.82 -12.23 -7.64
N THR A 97 -2.90 -11.28 -7.80
CA THR A 97 -2.40 -10.53 -6.64
C THR A 97 -3.48 -9.61 -6.08
N VAL A 98 -3.36 -9.20 -4.81
CA VAL A 98 -4.27 -8.21 -4.21
C VAL A 98 -4.23 -6.93 -5.03
N PHE A 99 -3.05 -6.52 -5.52
CA PHE A 99 -2.92 -5.36 -6.39
C PHE A 99 -3.69 -5.52 -7.71
N GLU A 100 -3.62 -6.67 -8.38
CA GLU A 100 -4.37 -6.93 -9.61
C GLU A 100 -5.89 -6.86 -9.36
N VAL A 101 -6.35 -7.42 -8.25
CA VAL A 101 -7.76 -7.37 -7.86
C VAL A 101 -8.21 -5.93 -7.57
N VAL A 102 -7.41 -5.16 -6.81
CA VAL A 102 -7.74 -3.78 -6.43
C VAL A 102 -7.69 -2.81 -7.62
N THR A 103 -6.76 -3.03 -8.56
CA THR A 103 -6.60 -2.17 -9.75
C THR A 103 -7.42 -2.62 -10.95
N GLU A 104 -8.14 -3.74 -10.84
CA GLU A 104 -8.88 -4.39 -11.93
C GLU A 104 -7.99 -4.70 -13.16
N ARG A 105 -6.67 -4.83 -12.95
CA ARG A 105 -5.72 -5.16 -14.00
C ARG A 105 -5.74 -6.67 -14.22
N LYS A 106 -5.92 -7.10 -15.47
CA LYS A 106 -5.82 -8.52 -15.83
C LYS A 106 -4.35 -8.96 -15.87
N PRO A 107 -4.03 -10.19 -15.46
CA PRO A 107 -2.67 -10.69 -15.48
C PRO A 107 -2.13 -10.72 -16.92
N ILE A 108 -0.96 -10.12 -17.13
CA ILE A 108 -0.17 -10.33 -18.34
C ILE A 108 0.49 -11.70 -18.19
N LYS A 109 -0.21 -12.76 -18.63
CA LYS A 109 0.42 -14.08 -18.76
C LYS A 109 1.50 -13.98 -19.85
N GLU A 110 2.76 -13.83 -19.44
CA GLU A 110 3.89 -14.08 -20.33
C GLU A 110 3.84 -15.55 -20.78
N LYS A 111 3.70 -15.75 -22.08
CA LYS A 111 3.74 -17.06 -22.72
C LYS A 111 5.21 -17.49 -22.75
N PRO A 112 5.59 -18.67 -22.21
CA PRO A 112 6.95 -19.16 -22.41
C PRO A 112 7.09 -19.58 -23.88
N SER A 113 7.83 -18.79 -24.65
CA SER A 113 8.20 -19.15 -26.02
C SER A 113 9.26 -20.24 -25.95
N ILE A 114 8.84 -21.48 -26.20
CA ILE A 114 9.75 -22.58 -26.50
C ILE A 114 10.16 -22.39 -27.96
N ASP A 115 11.43 -22.12 -28.21
CA ASP A 115 12.05 -22.68 -29.41
C ASP A 115 13.42 -23.27 -29.09
N SER A 116 13.54 -24.54 -29.44
CA SER A 116 14.74 -25.35 -29.35
C SER A 116 15.21 -25.59 -30.78
N GLY A 117 16.25 -24.88 -31.21
CA GLY A 117 16.89 -25.07 -32.51
C GLY A 117 18.38 -25.39 -32.36
N SER A 118 18.70 -26.68 -32.34
CA SER A 118 20.07 -27.22 -32.24
C SER A 118 20.86 -27.19 -33.56
N LYS A 119 22.21 -27.24 -33.43
CA LYS A 119 23.28 -27.70 -34.37
C LYS A 119 23.95 -26.61 -35.22
N SER A 120 25.26 -26.61 -35.51
CA SER A 120 26.44 -27.38 -35.06
C SER A 120 27.71 -26.92 -35.84
N ARG A 121 28.89 -27.06 -35.20
CA ARG A 121 30.22 -27.46 -35.75
C ARG A 121 31.20 -26.47 -36.44
N GLY A 122 32.47 -26.55 -36.00
CA GLY A 122 33.71 -26.27 -36.76
C GLY A 122 34.78 -25.49 -35.95
N SER A 123 35.53 -26.09 -35.02
CA SER A 123 36.86 -26.75 -35.14
C SER A 123 38.10 -25.85 -35.34
N THR A 124 38.97 -25.87 -34.31
CA THR A 124 40.44 -25.74 -34.29
C THR A 124 41.13 -24.37 -34.52
N LYS A 125 41.79 -23.81 -33.48
CA LYS A 125 43.26 -23.86 -33.25
C LYS A 125 43.67 -23.09 -31.97
N ARG A 126 44.65 -23.64 -31.24
CA ARG A 126 45.25 -23.15 -29.98
C ARG A 126 46.25 -22.01 -30.22
N SER A 127 46.37 -21.06 -29.27
CA SER A 127 47.57 -20.80 -28.43
C SER A 127 47.62 -19.37 -27.83
N ASN A 128 47.93 -19.30 -26.51
CA ASN A 128 48.68 -18.31 -25.70
C ASN A 128 48.71 -16.81 -26.12
N ASP A 129 48.61 -15.79 -25.26
CA ASP A 129 49.11 -15.55 -23.89
C ASP A 129 48.40 -14.29 -23.29
N GLY A 130 48.48 -14.07 -21.96
CA GLY A 130 47.56 -13.20 -21.22
C GLY A 130 47.89 -11.70 -21.03
N GLN A 131 46.90 -11.03 -20.38
CA GLN A 131 46.87 -9.68 -19.76
C GLN A 131 46.94 -8.46 -20.71
N VAL A 132 46.13 -7.40 -20.59
CA VAL A 132 45.82 -6.58 -19.40
C VAL A 132 44.41 -5.97 -19.51
N LYS A 133 43.70 -5.83 -18.36
CA LYS A 133 42.36 -5.25 -18.22
C LYS A 133 42.35 -3.73 -18.43
N SER A 134 41.41 -3.23 -19.22
CA SER A 134 40.95 -1.83 -19.21
C SER A 134 39.41 -1.81 -19.10
N ASN A 135 38.92 -1.02 -18.16
CA ASN A 135 37.51 -0.81 -17.83
C ASN A 135 37.01 0.46 -18.52
N PRO A 136 35.81 0.49 -19.11
CA PRO A 136 35.07 1.73 -19.27
C PRO A 136 33.72 1.69 -18.54
N LYS A 137 33.51 2.72 -17.71
CA LYS A 137 32.22 3.14 -17.13
C LYS A 137 31.27 3.63 -18.24
N LEU A 138 29.97 3.36 -18.10
CA LEU A 138 28.90 4.04 -18.85
C LEU A 138 27.72 4.37 -17.92
N ALA A 139 27.31 5.65 -17.99
CA ALA A 139 26.02 6.33 -17.71
C ALA A 139 25.20 5.84 -16.49
N ASP A 140 24.98 6.63 -15.42
CA ASP A 140 24.29 7.93 -15.34
C ASP A 140 22.90 7.94 -16.00
N GLU A 141 21.90 7.55 -15.23
CA GLU A 141 20.50 7.92 -15.44
C GLU A 141 19.95 8.39 -14.08
N SER A 142 19.95 9.72 -13.93
CA SER A 142 19.21 10.45 -12.92
C SER A 142 17.71 10.24 -13.13
N PHE A 143 17.03 9.61 -12.17
CA PHE A 143 15.59 9.70 -12.08
C PHE A 143 15.24 11.06 -11.48
N GLU A 144 14.71 11.95 -12.31
CA GLU A 144 14.09 13.19 -11.85
C GLU A 144 12.84 12.81 -11.04
N GLU A 145 12.85 13.18 -9.77
CA GLU A 145 11.66 13.19 -8.92
C GLU A 145 10.76 14.33 -9.41
N ASP A 146 9.66 13.99 -10.09
CA ASP A 146 8.54 14.93 -10.27
C ASP A 146 7.83 15.11 -8.91
N GLU A 147 8.44 15.90 -8.02
CA GLU A 147 7.73 16.66 -6.99
C GLU A 147 6.90 17.74 -7.70
N ASP A 148 5.57 17.63 -7.66
CA ASP A 148 4.61 18.75 -7.52
C ASP A 148 3.24 18.44 -8.13
N GLU A 149 2.34 17.83 -7.34
CA GLU A 149 0.93 18.25 -7.30
C GLU A 149 0.26 17.75 -6.01
N HIS A 150 0.78 18.15 -4.85
CA HIS A 150 0.06 17.93 -3.59
C HIS A 150 -1.23 18.75 -3.60
N SER A 151 -2.34 18.08 -3.90
CA SER A 151 -3.68 18.66 -3.76
C SER A 151 -3.87 19.12 -2.31
N GLU A 152 -3.75 20.42 -2.09
CA GLU A 152 -3.89 21.02 -0.76
C GLU A 152 -5.29 20.70 -0.21
N THR A 153 -5.37 19.92 0.87
CA THR A 153 -6.66 19.65 1.52
C THR A 153 -7.17 20.94 2.16
N LEU A 154 -8.30 21.45 1.68
CA LEU A 154 -8.88 22.74 2.12
C LEU A 154 -10.09 22.54 3.04
N CYS A 155 -10.21 23.41 4.04
CA CYS A 155 -11.37 23.47 4.93
C CYS A 155 -12.61 23.93 4.15
N GLY A 156 -13.66 23.09 4.11
CA GLY A 156 -14.92 23.37 3.43
C GLY A 156 -15.75 24.54 4.00
N SER A 157 -15.28 25.18 5.07
CA SER A 157 -15.91 26.38 5.66
C SER A 157 -15.10 27.65 5.48
N CYS A 158 -13.76 27.61 5.61
CA CYS A 158 -12.92 28.81 5.58
C CYS A 158 -11.89 28.82 4.45
N GLY A 159 -11.79 27.75 3.67
CA GLY A 159 -10.82 27.61 2.58
C GLY A 159 -9.36 27.49 3.02
N GLY A 160 -9.08 27.43 4.33
CA GLY A 160 -7.71 27.30 4.83
C GLY A 160 -7.12 25.92 4.59
N ASN A 161 -5.80 25.87 4.38
CA ASN A 161 -5.02 24.67 4.14
C ASN A 161 -4.96 23.74 5.36
N TYR A 162 -4.73 22.46 5.08
CA TYR A 162 -4.47 21.45 6.10
C TYR A 162 -3.26 21.79 6.96
N ASN A 163 -3.45 21.67 8.27
CA ASN A 163 -2.39 21.78 9.28
C ASN A 163 -2.58 20.64 10.29
N ALA A 164 -1.55 19.82 10.46
CA ALA A 164 -1.54 18.64 11.34
C ALA A 164 -1.68 18.99 12.84
N ASP A 165 -1.37 20.23 13.23
CA ASP A 165 -1.52 20.69 14.63
C ASP A 165 -2.95 21.18 14.95
N GLU A 166 -3.82 21.29 13.95
CA GLU A 166 -5.21 21.69 14.14
C GLU A 166 -6.15 20.48 14.18
N PHE A 167 -7.25 20.60 14.91
CA PHE A 167 -8.29 19.55 14.91
C PHE A 167 -9.20 19.68 13.68
N TRP A 168 -9.38 18.57 12.95
CA TRP A 168 -10.25 18.47 11.78
C TRP A 168 -11.30 17.37 11.93
N ILE A 169 -12.43 17.55 11.25
CA ILE A 169 -13.53 16.58 11.22
C ILE A 169 -14.12 16.48 9.79
N GLY A 170 -14.33 15.26 9.31
CA GLY A 170 -14.90 14.97 8.00
C GLY A 170 -16.41 14.73 8.06
N CYS A 171 -17.18 15.29 7.12
CA CYS A 171 -18.63 15.13 7.07
C CYS A 171 -19.06 13.85 6.34
N ASP A 172 -19.90 13.02 6.97
CA ASP A 172 -20.40 11.75 6.39
C ASP A 172 -21.42 11.92 5.24
N ILE A 173 -21.75 13.16 4.84
CA ILE A 173 -22.75 13.44 3.81
C ILE A 173 -22.13 14.02 2.54
N CYS A 174 -21.19 14.95 2.69
CA CYS A 174 -20.54 15.61 1.55
C CYS A 174 -19.05 15.31 1.46
N GLU A 175 -18.51 14.48 2.37
CA GLU A 175 -17.12 14.02 2.41
C GLU A 175 -16.06 15.14 2.50
N LYS A 176 -16.49 16.39 2.72
CA LYS A 176 -15.59 17.52 2.95
C LYS A 176 -15.03 17.55 4.37
N TRP A 177 -13.82 18.07 4.49
CA TRP A 177 -13.10 18.28 5.74
C TRP A 177 -13.25 19.70 6.27
N PHE A 178 -13.26 19.84 7.60
CA PHE A 178 -13.44 21.12 8.28
C PHE A 178 -12.56 21.21 9.51
N HIS A 179 -11.98 22.38 9.78
CA HIS A 179 -11.44 22.64 11.13
C HIS A 179 -12.58 22.54 12.15
N GLY A 180 -12.34 21.88 13.28
CA GLY A 180 -13.34 21.78 14.34
C GLY A 180 -13.80 23.15 14.85
N LYS A 181 -12.90 24.15 14.88
CA LYS A 181 -13.24 25.55 15.20
C LYS A 181 -14.23 26.16 14.20
N CYS A 182 -14.10 25.84 12.91
CA CYS A 182 -15.00 26.36 11.85
C CYS A 182 -16.42 25.80 11.94
N VAL A 183 -16.57 24.59 12.49
CA VAL A 183 -17.87 23.90 12.63
C VAL A 183 -18.33 23.72 14.08
N LYS A 184 -17.64 24.37 15.02
CA LYS A 184 -17.95 24.37 16.47
C LYS A 184 -18.02 22.96 17.07
N ILE A 185 -17.08 22.10 16.69
CA ILE A 185 -16.89 20.77 17.26
C ILE A 185 -15.50 20.72 17.92
N THR A 186 -15.47 20.27 19.17
CA THR A 186 -14.22 19.99 19.91
C THR A 186 -13.84 18.53 19.74
N PRO A 187 -12.55 18.16 19.91
CA PRO A 187 -12.11 16.76 19.88
C PRO A 187 -12.93 15.85 20.81
N ALA A 188 -13.12 16.27 22.07
CA ALA A 188 -13.92 15.52 23.04
C ALA A 188 -15.39 15.33 22.60
N LYS A 189 -15.98 16.30 21.90
CA LYS A 189 -17.33 16.15 21.35
C LYS A 189 -17.34 15.17 20.17
N ALA A 190 -16.32 15.20 19.32
CA ALA A 190 -16.20 14.31 18.17
C ALA A 190 -16.12 12.84 18.56
N GLU A 191 -15.46 12.51 19.68
CA GLU A 191 -15.39 11.13 20.21
C GLU A 191 -16.77 10.50 20.45
N SER A 192 -17.77 11.32 20.77
CA SER A 192 -19.14 10.87 21.03
C SER A 192 -20.05 10.83 19.78
N ILE A 193 -19.58 11.36 18.64
CA ILE A 193 -20.39 11.49 17.43
C ILE A 193 -20.23 10.25 16.56
N LYS A 194 -21.31 9.47 16.42
CA LYS A 194 -21.34 8.29 15.52
C LYS A 194 -21.45 8.64 14.04
N GLN A 195 -22.10 9.77 13.72
CA GLN A 195 -22.22 10.27 12.35
C GLN A 195 -22.22 11.79 12.40
N TYR A 196 -21.19 12.42 11.85
CA TYR A 196 -21.04 13.86 11.79
C TYR A 196 -21.62 14.43 10.49
N LYS A 197 -22.54 15.38 10.65
CA LYS A 197 -23.11 16.17 9.55
C LYS A 197 -22.65 17.62 9.69
N CYS A 198 -21.97 18.13 8.67
CA CYS A 198 -21.56 19.53 8.66
C CYS A 198 -22.77 20.47 8.65
N PRO A 199 -22.61 21.74 9.06
CA PRO A 199 -23.71 22.71 9.08
C PRO A 199 -24.47 22.79 7.77
N SER A 200 -23.76 22.79 6.63
CA SER A 200 -24.37 22.84 5.30
C SER A 200 -25.23 21.62 4.98
N CYS A 201 -24.86 20.42 5.44
CA CYS A 201 -25.63 19.20 5.22
C CYS A 201 -26.77 19.04 6.23
N SER A 202 -26.61 19.58 7.43
CA SER A 202 -27.67 19.62 8.45
C SER A 202 -28.85 20.48 7.99
N MET A 203 -28.57 21.64 7.39
CA MET A 203 -29.60 22.58 6.92
C MET A 203 -30.33 22.12 5.63
N LYS A 204 -29.75 21.19 4.86
CA LYS A 204 -30.35 20.68 3.61
C LYS A 204 -31.54 19.74 3.80
N ARG A 205 -31.83 19.26 5.02
CA ARG A 205 -33.03 18.44 5.33
C ARG A 205 -34.28 19.25 5.68
N GLY A 206 -34.29 20.57 5.42
CA GLY A 206 -35.43 21.45 5.71
C GLY A 206 -36.27 21.92 4.51
N ARG A 207 -36.08 21.35 3.30
CA ARG A 207 -36.94 21.64 2.14
C ARG A 207 -37.19 20.38 1.31
N GLN A 208 -38.27 19.69 1.69
CA GLN A 208 -39.26 18.95 0.89
C GLN A 208 -39.76 17.74 1.68
#